data_AF-A0A0A7KTS8-F1
#
_entry.id   AF-A0A0A7KTS8-F1
#
_cell.length_a   1.000
_cell.length_b   1.000
_cell.length_c   1.000
_cell.angle_alpha   90.00
_cell.angle_beta   90.00
_cell.angle_gamma   90.00
#
_symmetry.space_group_name_H-M   'P 1'
#
loop_
_entity.id
_entity.type
_entity.pdbx_description
1 polymer ?
#
loop_
_entity_poly.entity_id
_entity_poly.type
_entity_poly.pdbx_seq_one_letter_code
_entity_poly.pdbx_strand_id
1 'polypeptide(L)'
;MRAKYVVHPGMVTSDQDKQRHYIGPMALMRLYGVSPDECEIYEPASWWTESCYLMAKERNAGLTHLRPRADGNYSLPASGGVA
;
A
#
# COMPACT_ATOMS: atom_id res chain seq x y z
N MET A 1 -6.67 -12.61 -12.47
CA MET A 1 -6.95 -12.49 -11.02
C MET A 1 -7.37 -11.05 -10.71
N ARG A 2 -8.14 -10.82 -9.65
CA ARG A 2 -8.62 -9.48 -9.26
C ARG A 2 -7.76 -8.98 -8.10
N ALA A 3 -7.26 -7.74 -8.20
CA ALA A 3 -6.49 -7.12 -7.12
C ALA A 3 -7.32 -7.10 -5.81
N LYS A 4 -6.64 -7.33 -4.70
CA LYS A 4 -7.17 -7.30 -3.33
C LYS A 4 -6.57 -6.15 -2.52
N TYR A 5 -5.34 -5.77 -2.86
CA TYR A 5 -4.54 -4.81 -2.11
C TYR A 5 -4.11 -3.64 -2.99
N VAL A 6 -3.95 -2.46 -2.37
CA VAL A 6 -3.31 -1.30 -2.99
C VAL A 6 -2.07 -0.97 -2.19
N VAL A 7 -0.92 -0.96 -2.85
CA VAL A 7 0.38 -0.73 -2.25
C VAL A 7 0.76 0.73 -2.42
N HIS A 8 1.06 1.41 -1.32
CA HIS A 8 1.49 2.82 -1.31
C HIS A 8 2.95 2.88 -0.86
N PRO A 9 3.93 2.78 -1.78
CA PRO A 9 5.33 2.99 -1.43
C PRO A 9 5.56 4.35 -0.79
N GLY A 10 6.58 4.47 0.04
CA GLY A 10 6.86 5.74 0.66
C GLY A 10 7.89 5.71 1.77
N MET A 11 8.12 6.91 2.31
CA MET A 11 8.98 7.11 3.46
C MET A 11 8.26 6.73 4.76
N VAL A 12 9.01 6.14 5.68
CA VAL A 12 8.59 5.92 7.06
C VAL A 12 9.74 6.21 8.01
N THR A 13 9.44 6.75 9.18
CA THR A 13 10.41 6.84 10.27
C THR A 13 10.21 5.64 11.17
N SER A 14 11.21 4.78 11.33
CA SER A 14 11.10 3.56 12.13
C SER A 14 11.13 3.89 13.63
N ASP A 15 10.28 3.23 14.40
CA ASP A 15 10.26 3.40 15.85
C ASP A 15 11.43 2.72 16.56
N GLN A 16 12.07 1.74 15.90
CA GLN A 16 13.17 0.97 16.46
C GLN A 16 14.50 1.73 16.42
N ASP A 17 14.81 2.35 15.29
CA ASP A 17 16.11 3.00 15.04
C ASP A 17 16.01 4.53 14.90
N LYS A 18 14.79 5.08 14.85
CA LYS A 18 14.49 6.50 14.63
C LYS A 18 15.03 7.07 13.31
N GLN A 19 15.32 6.21 12.34
CA GLN A 19 15.80 6.58 11.02
C GLN A 19 14.67 6.58 9.99
N ARG A 20 14.87 7.35 8.92
CA ARG A 20 13.95 7.43 7.77
C ARG A 20 14.32 6.39 6.74
N HIS A 21 13.36 5.54 6.39
CA HIS A 21 13.51 4.48 5.39
C HIS A 21 12.52 4.69 4.26
N TYR A 22 12.98 4.52 3.02
CA TYR A 22 12.08 4.39 1.88
C TYR A 22 11.74 2.91 1.69
N ILE A 23 10.44 2.59 1.68
CA ILE A 23 9.97 1.23 1.42
C ILE A 23 9.27 1.23 0.07
N GLY A 24 9.91 0.57 -0.90
CA GLY A 24 9.37 0.36 -2.25
C GLY A 24 8.23 -0.67 -2.28
N PRO A 25 7.54 -0.79 -3.42
CA PRO A 25 6.35 -1.63 -3.55
C PRO A 25 6.63 -3.11 -3.26
N MET A 26 7.70 -3.68 -3.85
CA MET A 26 8.06 -5.10 -3.65
C MET A 26 8.43 -5.40 -2.20
N ALA A 27 9.16 -4.49 -1.55
CA ALA A 27 9.52 -4.64 -0.15
C ALA A 27 8.26 -4.61 0.74
N LEU A 28 7.33 -3.70 0.44
CA LEU A 28 6.08 -3.58 1.19
C LEU A 28 5.20 -4.83 1.04
N MET A 29 5.06 -5.37 -0.18
CA MET A 29 4.34 -6.63 -0.42
C MET A 29 4.95 -7.79 0.38
N ARG A 30 6.29 -7.89 0.39
CA ARG A 30 7.01 -8.91 1.16
C ARG A 30 6.79 -8.77 2.66
N LEU A 31 6.80 -7.54 3.18
CA LEU A 31 6.56 -7.27 4.60
C LEU A 31 5.14 -7.67 5.03
N TYR A 32 4.15 -7.41 4.18
CA TYR A 32 2.76 -7.81 4.40
C TYR A 32 2.45 -9.28 4.04
N GLY A 33 3.41 -10.00 3.44
CA GLY A 33 3.22 -11.39 3.02
C GLY A 33 2.18 -11.59 1.91
N VAL A 34 1.96 -10.57 1.06
CA VAL A 34 0.99 -10.63 -0.04
C VAL A 34 1.66 -10.89 -1.38
N SER A 35 0.93 -11.53 -2.30
CA SER A 35 1.45 -11.83 -3.63
C SER A 35 1.32 -10.62 -4.58
N PRO A 36 2.32 -10.34 -5.45
CA PRO A 36 2.28 -9.19 -6.35
C PRO A 36 1.11 -9.19 -7.34
N ASP A 37 0.61 -10.35 -7.75
CA ASP A 37 -0.56 -10.51 -8.63
C ASP A 37 -1.90 -10.16 -7.95
N GLU A 38 -1.91 -10.01 -6.63
CA GLU A 38 -3.05 -9.54 -5.84
C GLU A 38 -2.98 -8.03 -5.54
N CYS A 39 -1.95 -7.33 -6.05
CA CYS A 39 -1.66 -5.96 -5.67
C CYS A 39 -1.76 -4.97 -6.84
N GLU A 40 -2.31 -3.79 -6.55
CA GLU A 40 -2.21 -2.60 -7.39
C GLU A 40 -1.20 -1.62 -6.77
N ILE A 41 -0.27 -1.08 -7.55
CA ILE A 41 0.69 -0.08 -7.04
C ILE A 41 0.11 1.31 -7.24
N TYR A 42 0.01 2.09 -6.16
CA TYR A 42 -0.41 3.49 -6.20
C TYR A 42 0.79 4.42 -6.04
N GLU A 43 1.30 4.92 -7.17
CA GLU A 43 2.40 5.89 -7.25
C GLU A 43 1.98 7.11 -8.07
N PRO A 44 1.32 8.11 -7.43
CA PRO A 44 0.92 9.33 -8.12
C PRO A 44 2.16 10.12 -8.56
N ALA A 45 2.12 10.65 -9.78
CA ALA A 45 3.20 11.46 -10.34
C ALA A 45 2.81 12.94 -10.39
N SER A 46 3.80 13.84 -10.42
CA SER A 46 3.59 15.29 -10.42
C SER A 46 2.79 15.80 -11.63
N TRP A 47 2.74 15.03 -12.71
CA TRP A 47 2.01 15.34 -13.94
C TRP A 47 0.60 14.74 -13.98
N TRP A 48 0.16 14.03 -12.93
CA TRP A 48 -1.22 13.52 -12.86
C TRP A 48 -2.22 14.67 -12.85
N THR A 49 -3.18 14.60 -13.76
CA THR A 49 -4.36 15.46 -13.75
C THR A 49 -5.36 14.98 -12.71
N GLU A 50 -6.32 15.83 -12.34
CA GLU A 50 -7.43 15.47 -11.43
C GLU A 50 -8.15 14.17 -11.87
N SER A 51 -8.35 14.01 -13.19
CA SER A 51 -8.94 12.79 -13.75
C SER A 51 -8.14 11.52 -13.46
N CYS A 52 -6.79 11.59 -13.46
CA CYS A 52 -5.94 10.46 -13.06
C CYS A 52 -6.17 10.07 -11.60
N TYR A 53 -6.28 11.06 -10.69
CA TYR A 53 -6.56 10.81 -9.28
C TYR A 53 -7.94 10.18 -9.07
N LEU A 54 -8.97 10.66 -9.78
CA LEU A 54 -10.33 10.12 -9.70
C LEU A 54 -10.40 8.67 -10.20
N MET A 55 -9.80 8.37 -11.36
CA MET A 55 -9.75 7.00 -11.89
C MET A 55 -9.01 6.05 -10.94
N ALA A 56 -7.87 6.49 -10.37
CA ALA A 56 -7.14 5.67 -9.41
C ALA A 56 -7.95 5.44 -8.12
N LYS A 57 -8.69 6.45 -7.66
CA LYS A 57 -9.60 6.33 -6.50
C LYS A 57 -10.71 5.32 -6.76
N GLU A 58 -11.34 5.37 -7.94
CA GLU A 58 -12.39 4.42 -8.33
C GLU A 58 -11.85 3.00 -8.46
N ARG A 59 -10.71 2.81 -9.14
CA ARG A 59 -10.05 1.50 -9.29
C ARG A 59 -9.69 0.87 -7.95
N ASN A 60 -9.27 1.70 -7.00
CA ASN A 60 -8.80 1.27 -5.69
C ASN A 60 -9.91 1.17 -4.66
N ALA A 61 -11.15 1.54 -5.02
CA ALA A 61 -12.27 1.52 -4.10
C ALA A 61 -12.54 0.10 -3.59
N GLY A 62 -12.58 -0.07 -2.27
CA GLY A 62 -12.84 -1.36 -1.61
C GLY A 62 -11.62 -2.29 -1.51
N LEU A 63 -10.45 -1.88 -2.01
CA LEU A 63 -9.20 -2.63 -1.81
C LEU A 63 -8.56 -2.29 -0.46
N THR A 64 -7.79 -3.22 0.09
CA THR A 64 -7.05 -2.98 1.34
C THR A 64 -5.77 -2.20 1.07
N HIS A 65 -5.61 -1.05 1.73
CA HIS A 65 -4.46 -0.17 1.54
C HIS A 65 -3.28 -0.58 2.43
N LEU A 66 -2.16 -0.92 1.78
CA LEU A 66 -0.90 -1.29 2.42
C LEU A 66 0.04 -0.09 2.40
N ARG A 67 0.55 0.30 3.57
CA ARG A 67 1.43 1.46 3.76
C ARG A 67 2.64 1.09 4.61
N PRO A 68 3.79 1.76 4.45
CA PRO A 68 4.90 1.68 5.40
C PRO A 68 4.42 1.99 6.82
N ARG A 69 4.90 1.25 7.82
CA ARG A 69 4.50 1.43 9.23
C ARG A 69 5.72 1.60 10.11
N ALA A 70 5.68 2.62 10.97
CA ALA A 70 6.77 2.97 11.88
C ALA A 70 7.02 1.89 12.94
N ASP A 71 5.94 1.26 13.40
CA ASP A 71 5.93 0.19 14.41
C ASP A 71 6.47 -1.15 13.90
N GLY A 72 6.71 -1.28 12.59
CA GLY A 72 7.13 -2.53 11.95
C GLY A 72 6.07 -3.64 11.96
N ASN A 73 4.84 -3.37 12.37
CA ASN A 73 3.78 -4.37 12.43
C ASN A 73 3.03 -4.48 11.10
N TYR A 74 3.56 -5.31 10.20
CA TYR A 74 2.99 -5.56 8.88
C TYR A 74 1.94 -6.69 8.85
N SER A 75 1.25 -6.92 9.97
CA SER A 75 0.11 -7.83 9.98
C SER A 75 -0.99 -7.29 9.07
N LEU A 76 -1.56 -8.15 8.22
CA LEU A 76 -2.72 -7.79 7.42
C LEU A 76 -3.87 -7.40 8.37
N PRO A 77 -4.58 -6.29 8.10
CA PRO A 77 -5.80 -6.01 8.84
C PRO A 77 -6.72 -7.20 8.61
N ALA A 78 -7.32 -7.72 9.69
CA ALA A 78 -8.29 -8.79 9.58
C ALA A 78 -9.30 -8.37 8.51
N SER A 79 -9.34 -9.13 7.41
CA SER A 79 -10.30 -8.92 6.34
C SER A 79 -11.63 -8.71 7.03
N GLY A 80 -12.27 -7.56 6.79
CA GLY A 80 -13.61 -7.29 7.33
C GLY A 80 -14.53 -8.38 6.81
N GLY A 81 -14.65 -9.47 7.56
CA GLY A 81 -15.73 -10.43 7.46
C GLY A 81 -16.94 -9.64 7.87
N VAL A 82 -17.70 -9.20 6.88
CA VAL A 82 -19.10 -8.86 7.06
C VAL A 82 -19.76 -10.11 7.65
N ALA A 83 -20.07 -10.04 8.94
CA ALA A 83 -21.09 -10.87 9.55
C ALA A 83 -22.47 -10.29 9.17
#